data_AF-A0A2S8YH12-F1
#
_entry.id   AF-A0A2S8YH12-F1
#
_cell.length_a   1.000
_cell.length_b   1.000
_cell.length_c   1.000
_cell.angle_alpha   90.00
_cell.angle_beta   90.00
_cell.angle_gamma   90.00
#
_symmetry.space_group_name_H-M   'P 1'
#
loop_
_entity.id
_entity.type
_entity.pdbx_description
1 polymer ?
#
loop_
_entity_poly.entity_id
_entity_poly.type
_entity_poly.pdbx_seq_one_letter_code
_entity_poly.pdbx_strand_id
1 'polypeptide(L)'
;MGDFTKRLTERRMHTEIVQGYCLICGSYGRLSWDHVPPQGSISINKVEQVHLTEIMGVDPVPVKGVKSPNGSKFKTICKSCNSNHLGANDQEVARVYKELTKLVAHYFTYANSPLSYVTLPFDAVRFCRAMIGHVLSATTVDECKREPVDAPYFTPLQKFVMGDDAAIENTHDLYCWFYPHRHHLSAKMFGCWNHGNLCMISVLSFFPLAFSITEKGKGIYPSGATKVELTDDRLFVNLSSGHFPYSGFPLIGLSGNQMMAMSSAQAIVSYPIKG
;
A
#
# COMPACT_ATOMS: atom_id res chain seq x y z
N MET A 1 -26.97 -24.50 9.68
CA MET A 1 -26.34 -23.15 9.55
C MET A 1 -24.80 -23.24 9.69
N GLY A 2 -24.17 -24.30 9.18
CA GLY A 2 -22.72 -24.52 9.26
C GLY A 2 -22.13 -24.75 7.87
N ASP A 3 -20.85 -24.46 7.71
CA ASP A 3 -20.00 -24.51 6.48
C ASP A 3 -20.07 -23.36 5.47
N PHE A 4 -21.19 -22.63 5.31
CA PHE A 4 -21.20 -21.46 4.41
C PHE A 4 -20.41 -20.26 4.96
N THR A 5 -20.42 -20.06 6.29
CA THR A 5 -19.73 -18.95 6.97
C THR A 5 -18.21 -19.10 6.96
N LYS A 6 -17.68 -20.33 6.93
CA LYS A 6 -16.23 -20.62 6.84
C LYS A 6 -15.59 -20.20 5.53
N ARG A 7 -16.40 -19.92 4.49
CA ARG A 7 -15.91 -19.63 3.13
C ARG A 7 -15.94 -18.16 2.76
N LEU A 8 -16.26 -17.25 3.69
CA LEU A 8 -16.14 -15.83 3.40
C LEU A 8 -15.11 -15.16 4.30
N THR A 9 -14.47 -14.13 3.77
CA THR A 9 -13.32 -13.47 4.40
C THR A 9 -13.64 -12.95 5.79
N GLU A 10 -12.68 -12.96 6.72
CA GLU A 10 -12.85 -12.29 8.02
C GLU A 10 -13.00 -10.77 7.87
N ARG A 11 -12.58 -10.21 6.74
CA ARG A 11 -12.57 -8.76 6.46
C ARG A 11 -13.91 -8.06 6.66
N ARG A 12 -15.03 -8.74 6.40
CA ARG A 12 -16.39 -8.20 6.60
C ARG A 12 -16.68 -7.78 8.05
N MET A 13 -15.98 -8.37 9.03
CA MET A 13 -16.08 -7.93 10.44
C MET A 13 -15.35 -6.61 10.71
N HIS A 14 -14.51 -6.18 9.76
CA HIS A 14 -13.57 -5.08 9.89
C HIS A 14 -13.91 -3.89 8.97
N THR A 15 -15.14 -3.82 8.45
CA THR A 15 -15.56 -2.78 7.49
C THR A 15 -16.61 -1.80 8.02
N GLU A 16 -17.28 -2.13 9.12
CA GLU A 16 -18.46 -1.39 9.59
C GLU A 16 -18.16 -0.54 10.83
N ILE A 17 -18.10 0.78 10.62
CA ILE A 17 -18.02 1.78 11.69
C ILE A 17 -18.64 3.09 11.20
N VAL A 18 -19.20 3.91 12.10
CA VAL A 18 -19.69 5.25 11.76
C VAL A 18 -18.81 6.33 12.39
N GLN A 19 -18.47 6.17 13.67
CA GLN A 19 -17.62 7.07 14.43
C GLN A 19 -16.47 6.30 15.08
N GLY A 20 -15.31 6.93 15.16
CA GLY A 20 -14.10 6.38 15.76
C GLY A 20 -12.97 7.40 15.71
N TYR A 21 -11.80 7.00 16.20
CA TYR A 21 -10.58 7.77 16.11
C TYR A 21 -10.02 7.73 14.69
N CYS A 22 -9.66 8.89 14.15
CA CYS A 22 -8.98 9.02 12.87
C CYS A 22 -7.57 8.44 12.96
N LEU A 23 -7.19 7.54 12.05
CA LEU A 23 -5.85 6.93 12.05
C LEU A 23 -4.71 7.87 11.61
N ILE A 24 -5.03 9.08 11.16
CA ILE A 24 -4.04 10.11 10.79
C ILE A 24 -3.87 11.14 11.91
N CYS A 25 -4.94 11.85 12.25
CA CYS A 25 -4.86 12.96 13.21
C CYS A 25 -5.27 12.60 14.65
N GLY A 26 -5.74 11.38 14.90
CA GLY A 26 -6.17 10.94 16.23
C GLY A 26 -7.47 11.55 16.74
N SER A 27 -8.13 12.47 16.03
CA SER A 27 -9.40 13.04 16.50
C SER A 27 -10.53 12.00 16.47
N TYR A 28 -11.34 11.92 17.52
CA TYR A 28 -12.57 11.13 17.53
C TYR A 28 -13.70 11.84 16.75
N GLY A 29 -14.38 11.12 15.87
CA GLY A 29 -15.53 11.67 15.16
C GLY A 29 -16.04 10.80 14.03
N ARG A 30 -16.81 11.39 13.11
CA ARG A 30 -17.34 10.67 11.94
C ARG A 30 -16.21 10.32 10.96
N LEU A 31 -16.12 9.04 10.63
CA LEU A 31 -15.15 8.52 9.67
C LEU A 31 -15.70 8.58 8.23
N SER A 32 -14.78 8.74 7.28
CA SER A 32 -15.02 8.92 5.86
C SER A 32 -14.38 7.79 5.06
N TRP A 33 -14.90 7.54 3.85
CA TRP A 33 -14.37 6.52 2.96
C TRP A 33 -13.15 7.04 2.21
N ASP A 34 -12.02 6.38 2.40
CA ASP A 34 -10.85 6.52 1.56
C ASP A 34 -10.84 5.45 0.46
N HIS A 35 -10.34 5.81 -0.72
CA HIS A 35 -10.19 4.93 -1.86
C HIS A 35 -8.73 4.52 -2.00
N VAL A 36 -8.46 3.22 -1.92
CA VAL A 36 -7.10 2.68 -2.01
C VAL A 36 -7.12 1.55 -3.05
N PRO A 37 -6.51 1.73 -4.24
CA PRO A 37 -5.68 2.88 -4.66
C PRO A 37 -6.43 4.22 -4.84
N PRO A 38 -5.73 5.37 -4.73
CA PRO A 38 -6.29 6.70 -4.94
C PRO A 38 -7.07 6.85 -6.24
N GLN A 39 -8.14 7.65 -6.21
CA GLN A 39 -8.97 7.84 -7.40
C GLN A 39 -8.18 8.50 -8.53
N GLY A 40 -8.34 7.98 -9.75
CA GLY A 40 -7.67 8.49 -10.94
C GLY A 40 -6.26 7.94 -11.19
N SER A 41 -5.67 7.20 -10.24
CA SER A 41 -4.40 6.49 -10.45
C SER A 41 -4.54 5.26 -11.36
N ILE A 42 -5.71 4.62 -11.30
CA ILE A 42 -6.07 3.45 -12.09
C ILE A 42 -7.54 3.53 -12.52
N SER A 43 -7.93 2.71 -13.50
CA SER A 43 -9.35 2.48 -13.80
C SER A 43 -10.02 1.77 -12.63
N ILE A 44 -10.98 2.44 -11.99
CA ILE A 44 -11.74 1.89 -10.86
C ILE A 44 -12.75 0.87 -11.38
N ASN A 45 -12.47 -0.40 -11.15
CA ASN A 45 -13.35 -1.51 -11.47
C ASN A 45 -13.96 -2.10 -10.18
N LYS A 46 -14.95 -2.99 -10.35
CA LYS A 46 -15.47 -3.81 -9.27
C LYS A 46 -14.34 -4.70 -8.72
N VAL A 47 -14.18 -4.75 -7.40
CA VAL A 47 -13.14 -5.55 -6.75
C VAL A 47 -13.70 -6.49 -5.69
N GLU A 48 -12.95 -7.55 -5.41
CA GLU A 48 -13.15 -8.45 -4.29
C GLU A 48 -11.93 -8.36 -3.35
N GLN A 49 -12.17 -8.11 -2.06
CA GLN A 49 -11.13 -7.89 -1.06
C GLN A 49 -11.08 -9.03 -0.03
N VAL A 50 -9.88 -9.51 0.27
CA VAL A 50 -9.60 -10.58 1.25
C VAL A 50 -8.39 -10.18 2.12
N HIS A 51 -8.19 -10.86 3.24
CA HIS A 51 -6.96 -10.71 4.02
C HIS A 51 -5.79 -11.40 3.32
N LEU A 52 -4.59 -10.84 3.45
CA LEU A 52 -3.38 -11.40 2.86
C LEU A 52 -3.11 -12.83 3.34
N THR A 53 -3.32 -13.09 4.63
CA THR A 53 -3.11 -14.41 5.25
C THR A 53 -4.05 -15.47 4.70
N GLU A 54 -5.23 -15.10 4.20
CA GLU A 54 -6.19 -16.02 3.58
C GLU A 54 -5.71 -16.52 2.21
N ILE A 55 -4.84 -15.77 1.53
CA ILE A 55 -4.23 -16.15 0.25
C ILE A 55 -2.90 -16.87 0.46
N MET A 56 -2.16 -16.49 1.50
CA MET A 56 -0.89 -17.13 1.84
C MET A 56 -1.05 -18.50 2.52
N GLY A 57 -2.25 -18.81 3.03
CA GLY A 57 -2.57 -20.08 3.67
C GLY A 57 -2.57 -21.27 2.70
N VAL A 58 -2.39 -22.47 3.25
CA VAL A 58 -2.39 -23.75 2.51
C VAL A 58 -3.81 -24.27 2.26
N ASP A 59 -4.84 -23.56 2.70
CA ASP A 59 -6.23 -24.04 2.65
C ASP A 59 -6.71 -24.10 1.18
N PRO A 60 -7.06 -25.29 0.64
CA PRO A 60 -7.34 -25.47 -0.78
C PRO A 60 -8.66 -24.85 -1.26
N VAL A 61 -9.44 -24.22 -0.37
CA VAL A 61 -10.76 -23.66 -0.68
C VAL A 61 -10.66 -22.13 -0.83
N PRO A 62 -10.93 -21.57 -2.04
CA PRO A 62 -10.89 -20.14 -2.25
C PRO A 62 -11.88 -19.38 -1.34
N VAL A 63 -11.37 -18.43 -0.57
CA VAL A 63 -12.18 -17.55 0.28
C VAL A 63 -12.93 -16.52 -0.57
N LYS A 64 -14.23 -16.38 -0.35
CA LYS A 64 -15.04 -15.31 -0.97
C LYS A 64 -14.80 -14.00 -0.25
N GLY A 65 -14.33 -12.98 -0.97
CA GLY A 65 -13.98 -11.69 -0.41
C GLY A 65 -15.17 -10.73 -0.28
N VAL A 66 -14.91 -9.59 0.34
CA VAL A 66 -15.85 -8.45 0.39
C VAL A 66 -15.87 -7.80 -0.99
N LYS A 67 -17.03 -7.81 -1.64
CA LYS A 67 -17.22 -7.15 -2.94
C LYS A 67 -17.41 -5.65 -2.74
N SER A 68 -16.68 -4.87 -3.52
CA SER A 68 -16.90 -3.42 -3.62
C SER A 68 -17.15 -3.04 -5.08
N PRO A 69 -18.25 -2.31 -5.39
CA PRO A 69 -18.61 -1.96 -6.76
C PRO A 69 -17.60 -0.99 -7.40
N ASN A 70 -16.94 -0.15 -6.60
CA ASN A 70 -16.13 0.98 -7.07
C ASN A 70 -14.76 0.99 -6.39
N GLY A 71 -13.96 -0.05 -6.58
CA GLY A 71 -12.61 -0.16 -6.00
C GLY A 71 -12.58 -0.43 -4.50
N SER A 72 -11.38 -0.60 -3.94
CA SER A 72 -11.19 -0.90 -2.53
C SER A 72 -11.36 0.36 -1.67
N LYS A 73 -12.09 0.23 -0.56
CA LYS A 73 -12.44 1.37 0.31
C LYS A 73 -12.22 1.06 1.79
N PHE A 74 -11.83 2.08 2.55
CA PHE A 74 -11.57 1.98 3.98
C PHE A 74 -12.19 3.15 4.72
N LYS A 75 -12.88 2.88 5.84
CA LYS A 75 -13.57 3.90 6.63
C LYS A 75 -12.87 4.15 7.97
N THR A 76 -11.66 4.66 7.90
CA THR A 76 -10.70 4.71 9.03
C THR A 76 -10.17 6.11 9.32
N ILE A 77 -10.50 7.11 8.49
CA ILE A 77 -9.99 8.48 8.61
C ILE A 77 -11.12 9.51 8.60
N CYS A 78 -10.90 10.65 9.25
CA CYS A 78 -11.87 11.75 9.26
C CYS A 78 -11.90 12.48 7.91
N LYS A 79 -13.01 13.20 7.63
CA LYS A 79 -13.18 13.96 6.39
C LYS A 79 -12.08 15.02 6.19
N SER A 80 -11.64 15.68 7.27
CA SER A 80 -10.58 16.70 7.20
C SER A 80 -9.28 16.10 6.67
N CYS A 81 -8.82 14.97 7.23
CA CYS A 81 -7.61 14.31 6.74
C CYS A 81 -7.76 13.80 5.31
N ASN A 82 -8.90 13.17 5.01
CA ASN A 82 -9.17 12.63 3.68
C ASN A 82 -9.16 13.71 2.61
N SER A 83 -9.80 14.86 2.84
CA SER A 83 -9.87 15.93 1.84
C SER A 83 -8.64 16.84 1.82
N ASN A 84 -8.14 17.27 2.99
CA ASN A 84 -7.12 18.30 3.08
C ASN A 84 -5.70 17.75 2.98
N HIS A 85 -5.46 16.53 3.46
CA HIS A 85 -4.11 15.93 3.45
C HIS A 85 -3.95 14.88 2.34
N LEU A 86 -4.92 13.99 2.12
CA LEU A 86 -4.85 12.99 1.04
C LEU A 86 -5.28 13.61 -0.30
N GLY A 87 -6.55 14.01 -0.42
CA GLY A 87 -7.12 14.51 -1.67
C GLY A 87 -6.39 15.70 -2.32
N ALA A 88 -5.74 16.55 -1.52
CA ALA A 88 -4.90 17.64 -2.04
C ALA A 88 -3.63 17.14 -2.75
N ASN A 89 -3.15 15.94 -2.42
CA ASN A 89 -1.93 15.32 -2.94
C ASN A 89 -2.21 14.16 -3.91
N ASP A 90 -3.40 13.55 -3.89
CA ASP A 90 -3.81 12.45 -4.77
C ASP A 90 -3.67 12.77 -6.27
N GLN A 91 -3.78 14.04 -6.65
CA GLN A 91 -3.59 14.48 -8.04
C GLN A 91 -2.18 14.13 -8.55
N GLU A 92 -1.16 14.24 -7.70
CA GLU A 92 0.21 13.92 -8.07
C GLU A 92 0.39 12.40 -8.24
N VAL A 93 -0.20 11.60 -7.36
CA VAL A 93 -0.21 10.13 -7.51
C VAL A 93 -0.91 9.74 -8.81
N ALA A 94 -2.07 10.33 -9.10
CA ALA A 94 -2.80 10.06 -10.33
C ALA A 94 -2.00 10.43 -11.60
N ARG A 95 -1.28 11.56 -11.58
CA ARG A 95 -0.40 11.99 -12.67
C ARG A 95 0.75 11.00 -12.87
N VAL A 96 1.49 10.70 -11.80
CA VAL A 96 2.63 9.77 -11.81
C VAL A 96 2.21 8.40 -12.35
N TYR A 97 1.11 7.82 -11.86
CA TYR A 97 0.67 6.49 -12.30
C TYR A 97 0.22 6.48 -13.77
N LYS A 98 -0.47 7.52 -14.25
CA LYS A 98 -0.86 7.64 -15.66
C LYS A 98 0.33 7.74 -16.60
N GLU A 99 1.30 8.58 -16.26
CA GLU A 99 2.52 8.76 -17.06
C GLU A 99 3.38 7.51 -17.03
N LEU A 100 3.61 6.94 -15.86
CA LEU A 100 4.39 5.71 -15.70
C LEU A 100 3.76 4.53 -16.44
N THR A 101 2.42 4.41 -16.42
CA THR A 101 1.72 3.37 -17.20
C THR A 101 2.00 3.50 -18.70
N LYS A 102 2.03 4.72 -19.26
CA LYS A 102 2.37 4.93 -20.67
C LYS A 102 3.82 4.54 -20.96
N LEU A 103 4.75 4.92 -20.10
CA LEU A 103 6.18 4.60 -20.25
C LEU A 103 6.43 3.09 -20.17
N VAL A 104 5.82 2.42 -19.20
CA VAL A 104 5.85 0.97 -19.04
C VAL A 104 5.26 0.27 -20.26
N ALA A 105 4.07 0.69 -20.71
CA ALA A 105 3.43 0.11 -21.89
C ALA A 105 4.31 0.27 -23.13
N HIS A 106 4.90 1.44 -23.34
CA HIS A 106 5.85 1.69 -24.41
C HIS A 106 7.06 0.75 -24.33
N TYR A 107 7.70 0.64 -23.15
CA TYR A 107 8.85 -0.24 -22.94
C TYR A 107 8.57 -1.70 -23.33
N PHE A 108 7.44 -2.26 -22.91
CA PHE A 108 7.09 -3.66 -23.22
C PHE A 108 6.48 -3.87 -24.61
N THR A 109 6.00 -2.81 -25.28
CA THR A 109 5.45 -2.91 -26.64
C THR A 109 6.55 -2.88 -27.69
N TYR A 110 7.58 -2.06 -27.48
CA TYR A 110 8.60 -1.81 -28.49
C TYR A 110 9.96 -2.41 -28.08
N ALA A 111 10.51 -3.28 -28.93
CA ALA A 111 11.79 -3.97 -28.70
C ALA A 111 13.04 -3.07 -28.83
N ASN A 112 12.86 -1.74 -28.86
CA ASN A 112 13.91 -0.77 -29.13
C ASN A 112 14.27 0.11 -27.92
N SER A 113 13.77 -0.19 -26.71
CA SER A 113 14.21 0.55 -25.51
C SER A 113 15.64 0.17 -25.16
N PRO A 114 16.61 1.10 -25.26
CA PRO A 114 18.02 0.80 -24.98
C PRO A 114 18.31 0.68 -23.48
N LEU A 115 17.38 1.14 -22.63
CA LEU A 115 17.53 1.21 -21.17
C LEU A 115 16.47 0.34 -20.51
N SER A 116 16.86 -0.42 -19.50
CA SER A 116 15.95 -1.27 -18.72
C SER A 116 15.27 -0.52 -17.57
N TYR A 117 15.12 0.79 -17.68
CA TYR A 117 14.47 1.65 -16.69
C TYR A 117 13.72 2.80 -17.35
N VAL A 118 12.79 3.38 -16.61
CA VAL A 118 12.09 4.61 -16.98
C VAL A 118 12.23 5.65 -15.89
N THR A 119 12.19 6.92 -16.28
CA THR A 119 12.16 8.04 -15.33
C THR A 119 11.10 9.05 -15.73
N LEU A 120 10.48 9.69 -14.75
CA LEU A 120 9.55 10.79 -14.95
C LEU A 120 9.72 11.85 -13.87
N PRO A 121 9.49 13.14 -14.17
CA PRO A 121 9.48 14.17 -13.15
C PRO A 121 8.33 13.93 -12.17
N PHE A 122 8.53 14.21 -10.89
CA PHE A 122 7.49 14.15 -9.87
C PHE A 122 7.78 15.04 -8.67
N ASP A 123 6.73 15.37 -7.93
CA ASP A 123 6.82 16.02 -6.63
C ASP A 123 6.91 14.94 -5.54
N ALA A 124 8.13 14.64 -5.10
CA ALA A 124 8.40 13.57 -4.15
C ALA A 124 7.64 13.75 -2.82
N VAL A 125 7.55 14.98 -2.31
CA VAL A 125 6.84 15.28 -1.07
C VAL A 125 5.36 14.99 -1.22
N ARG A 126 4.70 15.54 -2.24
CA ARG A 126 3.25 15.31 -2.46
C ARG A 126 2.94 13.86 -2.74
N PHE A 127 3.73 13.21 -3.59
CA PHE A 127 3.58 11.80 -3.93
C PHE A 127 3.70 10.91 -2.68
N CYS A 128 4.79 11.03 -1.94
CA CYS A 128 5.03 10.22 -0.75
C CYS A 128 3.98 10.49 0.33
N ARG A 129 3.56 11.76 0.51
CA ARG A 129 2.56 12.13 1.51
C ARG A 129 1.21 11.47 1.26
N ALA A 130 0.75 11.47 0.00
CA ALA A 130 -0.47 10.77 -0.39
C ALA A 130 -0.34 9.25 -0.20
N MET A 131 0.76 8.65 -0.69
CA MET A 131 0.98 7.20 -0.59
C MET A 131 1.02 6.73 0.87
N ILE A 132 1.73 7.45 1.75
CA ILE A 132 1.77 7.16 3.20
C ILE A 132 0.38 7.34 3.82
N GLY A 133 -0.36 8.38 3.45
CA GLY A 133 -1.73 8.60 3.90
C GLY A 133 -2.66 7.42 3.61
N HIS A 134 -2.60 6.88 2.39
CA HIS A 134 -3.38 5.70 2.00
C HIS A 134 -2.91 4.42 2.70
N VAL A 135 -1.61 4.25 2.95
CA VAL A 135 -1.11 3.12 3.76
C VAL A 135 -1.69 3.16 5.18
N LEU A 136 -1.71 4.34 5.81
CA LEU A 136 -2.24 4.51 7.17
C LEU A 136 -3.75 4.27 7.26
N SER A 137 -4.50 4.63 6.20
CA SER A 137 -5.95 4.44 6.14
C SER A 137 -6.34 2.99 5.83
N ALA A 138 -5.53 2.25 5.08
CA ALA A 138 -5.88 0.95 4.53
C ALA A 138 -5.72 -0.21 5.53
N THR A 139 -6.48 -0.17 6.63
CA THR A 139 -6.49 -1.17 7.70
C THR A 139 -7.90 -1.44 8.22
N THR A 140 -8.02 -2.24 9.29
CA THR A 140 -9.25 -2.55 10.01
C THR A 140 -9.84 -1.34 10.75
N VAL A 141 -11.17 -1.26 10.80
CA VAL A 141 -11.89 -0.29 11.62
C VAL A 141 -11.71 -0.51 13.13
N ASP A 142 -11.19 -1.66 13.55
CA ASP A 142 -10.95 -1.95 14.98
C ASP A 142 -9.89 -1.03 15.59
N GLU A 143 -8.90 -0.60 14.80
CA GLU A 143 -7.91 0.38 15.24
C GLU A 143 -8.55 1.73 15.54
N CYS A 144 -9.68 2.05 14.91
CA CYS A 144 -10.40 3.30 15.16
C CYS A 144 -11.23 3.27 16.46
N LYS A 145 -11.32 2.12 17.15
CA LYS A 145 -12.11 1.99 18.39
C LYS A 145 -11.36 2.51 19.61
N ARG A 146 -10.04 2.62 19.54
CA ARG A 146 -9.18 3.06 20.64
C ARG A 146 -8.46 4.33 20.22
N GLU A 147 -8.16 5.17 21.20
CA GLU A 147 -7.35 6.34 20.98
C GLU A 147 -5.96 5.91 20.47
N PRO A 148 -5.45 6.51 19.39
CA PRO A 148 -4.12 6.20 18.90
C PRO A 148 -3.08 6.51 19.97
N VAL A 149 -2.20 5.55 20.22
CA VAL A 149 -1.06 5.72 21.09
C VAL A 149 0.14 6.12 20.25
N ASP A 150 1.03 6.93 20.83
CA ASP A 150 2.29 7.26 20.19
C ASP A 150 3.11 5.99 19.93
N ALA A 151 3.50 5.82 18.66
CA ALA A 151 4.25 4.67 18.20
C ALA A 151 5.43 5.17 17.36
N PRO A 152 6.68 4.73 17.65
CA PRO A 152 7.86 5.19 16.93
C PRO A 152 7.78 5.00 15.41
N TYR A 153 7.04 4.00 14.95
CA TYR A 153 6.81 3.73 13.54
C TYR A 153 5.68 4.62 12.95
N PHE A 154 4.52 4.73 13.59
CA PHE A 154 3.37 5.43 13.00
C PHE A 154 3.32 6.94 13.25
N THR A 155 3.73 7.41 14.44
CA THR A 155 3.65 8.84 14.78
C THR A 155 4.41 9.73 13.79
N PRO A 156 5.63 9.39 13.34
CA PRO A 156 6.33 10.18 12.31
C PRO A 156 5.57 10.22 10.97
N LEU A 157 5.02 9.09 10.53
CA LEU A 157 4.26 8.99 9.29
C LEU A 157 2.99 9.85 9.35
N GLN A 158 2.29 9.86 10.48
CA GLN A 158 1.12 10.70 10.71
C GLN A 158 1.47 12.19 10.64
N LYS A 159 2.55 12.61 11.29
CA LYS A 159 3.05 14.00 11.25
C LYS A 159 3.41 14.45 9.84
N PHE A 160 4.08 13.57 9.08
CA PHE A 160 4.40 13.83 7.67
C PHE A 160 3.15 14.03 6.80
N VAL A 161 2.14 13.17 6.97
CA VAL A 161 0.84 13.31 6.29
C VAL A 161 0.16 14.62 6.65
N MET A 162 0.30 15.08 7.89
CA MET A 162 -0.28 16.34 8.37
C MET A 162 0.52 17.59 7.96
N GLY A 163 1.71 17.43 7.36
CA GLY A 163 2.48 18.53 6.74
C GLY A 163 3.89 18.76 7.31
N ASP A 164 4.36 17.94 8.25
CA ASP A 164 5.74 18.03 8.76
C ASP A 164 6.71 17.22 7.88
N ASP A 165 7.34 17.88 6.91
CA ASP A 165 8.23 17.23 5.92
C ASP A 165 9.49 16.60 6.52
N ALA A 166 9.93 17.09 7.68
CA ALA A 166 11.10 16.55 8.37
C ALA A 166 10.76 15.32 9.25
N ALA A 167 9.47 15.04 9.48
CA ALA A 167 9.06 14.01 10.45
C ALA A 167 9.64 12.62 10.14
N ILE A 168 9.81 12.28 8.87
CA ILE A 168 10.27 10.94 8.45
C ILE A 168 11.77 10.85 8.17
N GLU A 169 12.49 11.98 8.08
CA GLU A 169 13.88 12.06 7.63
C GLU A 169 14.81 11.09 8.38
N ASN A 170 14.66 11.04 9.69
CA ASN A 170 15.47 10.24 10.60
C ASN A 170 14.82 8.93 11.05
N THR A 171 13.59 8.63 10.59
CA THR A 171 12.80 7.50 11.11
C THR A 171 12.45 6.46 10.05
N HIS A 172 12.29 6.86 8.79
CA HIS A 172 11.86 5.96 7.73
C HIS A 172 12.70 6.09 6.46
N ASP A 173 12.77 5.00 5.70
CA ASP A 173 13.21 5.00 4.30
C ASP A 173 12.05 4.54 3.41
N LEU A 174 11.96 5.15 2.22
CA LEU A 174 10.91 4.90 1.23
C LEU A 174 11.49 4.21 0.01
N TYR A 175 10.74 3.26 -0.55
CA TYR A 175 11.17 2.50 -1.72
C TYR A 175 10.05 2.34 -2.73
N CYS A 176 10.42 2.35 -4.01
CA CYS A 176 9.52 2.10 -5.14
C CYS A 176 10.08 1.00 -6.04
N TRP A 177 9.21 0.17 -6.62
CA TRP A 177 9.59 -0.78 -7.67
C TRP A 177 8.47 -1.02 -8.66
N PHE A 178 8.83 -1.52 -9.85
CA PHE A 178 7.87 -1.93 -10.84
C PHE A 178 7.04 -3.11 -10.35
N TYR A 179 5.72 -2.96 -10.39
CA TYR A 179 4.74 -3.91 -9.90
C TYR A 179 3.82 -4.36 -11.05
N PRO A 180 4.17 -5.43 -11.79
CA PRO A 180 3.46 -5.91 -12.97
C PRO A 180 2.24 -6.77 -12.64
N HIS A 181 1.57 -6.55 -11.50
CA HIS A 181 0.48 -7.41 -11.04
C HIS A 181 -0.87 -6.71 -11.09
N ARG A 182 -1.91 -7.48 -11.43
CA ARG A 182 -3.29 -6.99 -11.51
C ARG A 182 -3.98 -6.85 -10.16
N HIS A 183 -3.48 -7.52 -9.13
CA HIS A 183 -4.04 -7.45 -7.79
C HIS A 183 -3.42 -6.27 -7.03
N HIS A 184 -4.21 -5.60 -6.21
CA HIS A 184 -3.72 -4.55 -5.33
C HIS A 184 -3.41 -5.15 -3.97
N LEU A 185 -2.29 -4.74 -3.40
CA LEU A 185 -1.86 -5.13 -2.07
C LEU A 185 -1.81 -3.87 -1.21
N SER A 186 -2.37 -3.96 -0.01
CA SER A 186 -2.16 -2.97 1.04
C SER A 186 -1.85 -3.68 2.34
N ALA A 187 -0.65 -3.50 2.86
CA ALA A 187 -0.23 -3.97 4.16
C ALA A 187 0.20 -2.76 4.99
N LYS A 188 -0.62 -2.36 5.97
CA LYS A 188 -0.31 -1.25 6.85
C LYS A 188 0.94 -1.53 7.67
N MET A 189 1.15 -2.77 8.11
CA MET A 189 2.37 -3.16 8.82
C MET A 189 2.57 -4.68 8.81
N PHE A 190 3.81 -5.10 8.61
CA PHE A 190 4.30 -6.45 8.90
C PHE A 190 5.76 -6.38 9.35
N GLY A 191 6.17 -7.32 10.20
CA GLY A 191 7.57 -7.53 10.55
C GLY A 191 8.18 -8.54 9.61
N CYS A 192 9.34 -8.22 9.04
CA CYS A 192 10.13 -9.14 8.22
C CYS A 192 11.50 -9.36 8.86
N TRP A 193 11.85 -10.63 9.05
CA TRP A 193 13.20 -11.04 9.39
C TRP A 193 13.89 -11.58 8.14
N ASN A 194 15.09 -11.09 7.85
CA ASN A 194 15.89 -11.53 6.72
C ASN A 194 17.37 -11.50 7.10
N HIS A 195 18.02 -12.67 7.12
CA HIS A 195 19.48 -12.80 7.36
C HIS A 195 20.00 -12.02 8.59
N GLY A 196 19.28 -12.08 9.72
CA GLY A 196 19.72 -11.39 10.96
C GLY A 196 19.18 -9.97 11.14
N ASN A 197 18.52 -9.42 10.13
CA ASN A 197 17.91 -8.09 10.18
C ASN A 197 16.40 -8.19 10.37
N LEU A 198 15.85 -7.49 11.37
CA LEU A 198 14.41 -7.33 11.59
C LEU A 198 14.00 -5.93 11.14
N CYS A 199 12.96 -5.84 10.32
CA CYS A 199 12.41 -4.57 9.88
C CYS A 199 10.89 -4.59 9.94
N MET A 200 10.30 -3.52 10.47
CA MET A 200 8.89 -3.20 10.28
C MET A 200 8.69 -2.53 8.92
N ILE A 201 7.67 -2.97 8.20
CA ILE A 201 7.45 -2.59 6.80
C ILE A 201 5.97 -2.33 6.56
N SER A 202 5.67 -1.31 5.78
CA SER A 202 4.35 -1.07 5.20
C SER A 202 4.44 -1.06 3.69
N VAL A 203 3.45 -1.63 2.99
CA VAL A 203 3.46 -1.73 1.53
C VAL A 203 2.11 -1.34 0.97
N LEU A 204 2.13 -0.53 -0.10
CA LEU A 204 0.99 -0.28 -0.97
C LEU A 204 1.43 -0.56 -2.41
N SER A 205 0.84 -1.58 -3.03
CA SER A 205 1.19 -2.00 -4.38
C SER A 205 -0.02 -2.10 -5.28
N PHE A 206 0.04 -1.45 -6.42
CA PHE A 206 -0.95 -1.56 -7.48
C PHE A 206 -0.29 -1.18 -8.80
N PHE A 207 -0.78 -1.75 -9.90
CA PHE A 207 -0.11 -1.53 -11.19
C PHE A 207 0.00 -0.03 -11.53
N PRO A 208 1.17 0.46 -12.02
CA PRO A 208 2.39 -0.28 -12.32
C PRO A 208 3.46 -0.21 -11.21
N LEU A 209 3.17 0.33 -10.04
CA LEU A 209 4.17 0.69 -9.04
C LEU A 209 3.80 0.18 -7.64
N ALA A 210 4.78 -0.40 -6.97
CA ALA A 210 4.72 -0.67 -5.54
C ALA A 210 5.50 0.38 -4.77
N PHE A 211 4.98 0.74 -3.60
CA PHE A 211 5.55 1.68 -2.65
C PHE A 211 5.71 0.99 -1.29
N SER A 212 6.87 1.15 -0.67
CA SER A 212 7.18 0.60 0.64
C SER A 212 7.73 1.67 1.57
N ILE A 213 7.39 1.52 2.84
CA ILE A 213 7.87 2.31 3.97
C ILE A 213 8.59 1.33 4.90
N THR A 214 9.78 1.68 5.35
CA THR A 214 10.59 0.83 6.23
C THR A 214 11.20 1.68 7.35
N GLU A 215 11.59 1.04 8.45
CA GLU A 215 12.46 1.69 9.45
C GLU A 215 13.78 2.14 8.81
N LYS A 216 14.23 3.36 9.16
CA LYS A 216 15.48 3.95 8.65
C LYS A 216 16.66 2.99 8.81
N GLY A 217 17.40 2.76 7.72
CA GLY A 217 18.61 1.95 7.71
C GLY A 217 18.41 0.45 7.94
N LYS A 218 17.17 -0.02 8.06
CA LYS A 218 16.84 -1.46 8.25
C LYS A 218 16.09 -2.06 7.06
N GLY A 219 15.86 -1.30 6.00
CA GLY A 219 14.98 -1.67 4.90
C GLY A 219 15.20 -3.09 4.36
N ILE A 220 14.11 -3.86 4.31
CA ILE A 220 14.04 -5.13 3.56
C ILE A 220 13.06 -4.89 2.42
N TYR A 221 13.53 -5.05 1.19
CA TYR A 221 12.79 -4.73 -0.03
C TYR A 221 13.22 -5.68 -1.16
N PRO A 222 12.38 -5.87 -2.19
CA PRO A 222 12.72 -6.79 -3.27
C PRO A 222 13.85 -6.26 -4.15
N SER A 223 14.49 -7.18 -4.85
CA SER A 223 15.39 -6.84 -5.96
C SER A 223 14.66 -5.95 -6.97
N GLY A 224 15.31 -4.88 -7.43
CA GLY A 224 14.72 -3.89 -8.34
C GLY A 224 14.03 -2.71 -7.65
N ALA A 225 13.91 -2.73 -6.31
CA ALA A 225 13.46 -1.57 -5.55
C ALA A 225 14.53 -0.47 -5.54
N THR A 226 14.06 0.75 -5.73
CA THR A 226 14.86 1.97 -5.71
C THR A 226 14.40 2.83 -4.55
N LYS A 227 15.35 3.39 -3.81
CA LYS A 227 15.06 4.31 -2.72
C LYS A 227 14.48 5.61 -3.28
N VAL A 228 13.50 6.19 -2.58
CA VAL A 228 12.92 7.49 -2.90
C VAL A 228 13.29 8.46 -1.78
N GLU A 229 13.94 9.55 -2.14
CA GLU A 229 14.24 10.66 -1.24
C GLU A 229 13.26 11.81 -1.47
N LEU A 230 12.91 12.55 -0.42
CA LEU A 230 11.98 13.69 -0.54
C LEU A 230 12.56 14.85 -1.38
N THR A 231 13.88 14.83 -1.63
CA THR A 231 14.59 15.79 -2.48
C THR A 231 14.64 15.37 -3.95
N ASP A 232 14.16 14.18 -4.30
CA ASP A 232 14.18 13.70 -5.68
C ASP A 232 13.24 14.54 -6.56
N ASP A 233 13.73 14.93 -7.74
CA ASP A 233 12.94 15.62 -8.77
C ASP A 233 12.40 14.67 -9.85
N ARG A 234 12.88 13.42 -9.84
CA ARG A 234 12.50 12.37 -10.79
C ARG A 234 12.33 11.03 -10.09
N LEU A 235 11.25 10.34 -10.44
CA LEU A 235 11.03 8.96 -10.01
C LEU A 235 11.75 8.01 -10.98
N PHE A 236 12.62 7.15 -10.46
CA PHE A 236 13.29 6.09 -11.21
C PHE A 236 12.61 4.74 -10.98
N VAL A 237 12.32 4.02 -12.07
CA VAL A 237 11.70 2.69 -12.01
C VAL A 237 12.44 1.72 -12.92
N ASN A 238 13.05 0.69 -12.32
CA ASN A 238 13.72 -0.38 -13.02
C ASN A 238 12.70 -1.39 -13.59
N LEU A 239 12.77 -1.63 -14.90
CA LEU A 239 11.89 -2.54 -15.67
C LEU A 239 12.60 -3.83 -16.11
N SER A 240 13.82 -4.08 -15.62
CA SER A 240 14.58 -5.29 -15.94
C SER A 240 13.81 -6.53 -15.48
N SER A 241 13.64 -7.50 -16.40
CA SER A 241 12.88 -8.74 -16.15
C SER A 241 13.46 -9.60 -15.03
N GLY A 242 14.76 -9.48 -14.75
CA GLY A 242 15.43 -10.18 -13.64
C GLY A 242 14.83 -9.89 -12.25
N HIS A 243 14.11 -8.78 -12.09
CA HIS A 243 13.46 -8.39 -10.83
C HIS A 243 12.03 -8.91 -10.70
N PHE A 244 11.41 -9.38 -11.79
CA PHE A 244 9.97 -9.74 -11.80
C PHE A 244 9.60 -10.84 -10.81
N PRO A 245 10.42 -11.89 -10.59
CA PRO A 245 10.11 -12.90 -9.57
C PRO A 245 9.95 -12.32 -8.15
N TYR A 246 10.55 -11.17 -7.87
CA TYR A 246 10.52 -10.51 -6.56
C TYR A 246 9.50 -9.36 -6.47
N SER A 247 8.95 -8.93 -7.61
CA SER A 247 8.06 -7.77 -7.70
C SER A 247 6.77 -7.90 -6.89
N GLY A 248 6.34 -9.13 -6.56
CA GLY A 248 5.17 -9.41 -5.73
C GLY A 248 5.39 -9.24 -4.23
N PHE A 249 6.57 -8.81 -3.77
CA PHE A 249 6.87 -8.69 -2.33
C PHE A 249 5.76 -7.95 -1.56
N PRO A 250 5.33 -8.47 -0.38
CA PRO A 250 5.87 -9.60 0.36
C PRO A 250 5.23 -10.96 -0.01
N LEU A 251 4.43 -11.06 -1.07
CA LEU A 251 3.86 -12.31 -1.60
C LEU A 251 4.87 -13.14 -2.40
N ILE A 252 6.13 -13.16 -1.96
CA ILE A 252 7.19 -13.96 -2.56
C ILE A 252 7.52 -15.13 -1.62
N GLY A 253 8.01 -16.23 -2.19
CA GLY A 253 8.46 -17.36 -1.38
C GLY A 253 9.61 -16.93 -0.45
N LEU A 254 9.44 -17.15 0.85
CA LEU A 254 10.53 -16.99 1.82
C LEU A 254 11.53 -18.13 1.64
N SER A 255 12.82 -17.85 1.80
CA SER A 255 13.90 -18.83 1.65
C SER A 255 14.97 -18.67 2.73
N GLY A 256 15.61 -19.78 3.12
CA GLY A 256 16.67 -19.76 4.13
C GLY A 256 16.18 -19.23 5.48
N ASN A 257 16.92 -18.28 6.06
CA ASN A 257 16.62 -17.66 7.35
C ASN A 257 15.74 -16.41 7.19
N GLN A 258 14.53 -16.61 6.67
CA GLN A 258 13.54 -15.57 6.44
C GLN A 258 12.25 -15.90 7.17
N MET A 259 11.69 -14.91 7.86
CA MET A 259 10.37 -15.01 8.51
C MET A 259 9.57 -13.75 8.28
N MET A 260 8.25 -13.88 8.30
CA MET A 260 7.34 -12.76 8.23
C MET A 260 6.22 -12.94 9.26
N ALA A 261 5.96 -11.89 10.02
CA ALA A 261 4.87 -11.81 10.99
C ALA A 261 3.98 -10.61 10.63
N MET A 262 2.66 -10.83 10.55
CA MET A 262 1.71 -9.78 10.24
C MET A 262 0.40 -10.01 10.97
N SER A 263 -0.33 -8.93 11.25
CA SER A 263 -1.73 -9.02 11.65
C SER A 263 -2.59 -9.12 10.39
N SER A 264 -3.40 -10.17 10.27
CA SER A 264 -4.29 -10.38 9.11
C SER A 264 -5.16 -9.16 8.82
N ALA A 265 -5.66 -8.51 9.88
CA ALA A 265 -6.53 -7.34 9.79
C ALA A 265 -5.86 -6.10 9.18
N GLN A 266 -4.52 -6.07 9.14
CA GLN A 266 -3.71 -4.96 8.62
C GLN A 266 -3.16 -5.23 7.21
N ALA A 267 -3.40 -6.41 6.64
CA ALA A 267 -2.91 -6.79 5.31
C ALA A 267 -4.07 -7.29 4.43
N ILE A 268 -4.30 -6.60 3.32
CA ILE A 268 -5.45 -6.78 2.44
C ILE A 268 -4.99 -6.90 1.00
N VAL A 269 -5.58 -7.85 0.28
CA VAL A 269 -5.42 -7.98 -1.17
C VAL A 269 -6.76 -7.75 -1.84
N SER A 270 -6.73 -7.05 -2.97
CA SER A 270 -7.92 -6.76 -3.77
C SER A 270 -7.73 -7.22 -5.21
N TYR A 271 -8.70 -7.96 -5.75
CA TYR A 271 -8.69 -8.44 -7.13
C TYR A 271 -9.81 -7.79 -7.94
N PRO A 272 -9.56 -7.36 -9.19
CA PRO A 272 -10.64 -7.00 -10.11
C PRO A 272 -11.55 -8.20 -10.38
N ILE A 273 -12.87 -8.02 -10.30
CA ILE A 273 -13.86 -9.05 -10.64
C ILE A 273 -14.70 -8.63 -11.84
N LYS A 274 -15.01 -9.58 -12.73
CA LYS A 274 -15.91 -9.33 -13.87
C LYS A 274 -17.34 -9.07 -13.37
N GLY A 275 -17.98 -8.07 -13.97
CA GLY A 275 -19.37 -7.69 -13.73
C GLY A 275 -20.33 -8.76 -14.23
#